data_AF-A0A9P4Q6T7-F1
#
_entry.id   AF-A0A9P4Q6T7-F1
#
_cell.length_a   1.000
_cell.length_b   1.000
_cell.length_c   1.000
_cell.angle_alpha   90.00
_cell.angle_beta   90.00
_cell.angle_gamma   90.00
#
_symmetry.space_group_name_H-M   'P 1'
#
loop_
_entity.id
_entity.type
_entity.pdbx_description
1 polymer ?
#
loop_
_entity_poly.entity_id
_entity_poly.type
_entity_poly.pdbx_seq_one_letter_code
_entity_poly.pdbx_strand_id
1 'polypeptide(L)' 'MPDATLKAWRILDIGCGTGIITTWLARQYPDAEVVGVDISAVPGIHKKPPNVTYLQGNVAVISSGS' A
#
# COMPACT_ATOMS: atom_id res chain seq x y z
N MET A 1 -8.72 -30.05 -13.02
CA MET A 1 -9.23 -28.71 -12.67
C MET A 1 -8.01 -27.78 -12.58
N PRO A 2 -7.78 -26.86 -13.53
CA PRO A 2 -6.71 -25.88 -13.40
C PRO A 2 -7.27 -24.46 -13.41
N ASP A 3 -7.12 -23.75 -12.29
CA ASP A 3 -6.75 -22.33 -12.20
C ASP A 3 -7.26 -21.75 -10.87
N ALA A 4 -6.40 -21.84 -9.85
CA ALA A 4 -6.47 -20.94 -8.71
C ALA A 4 -5.14 -20.18 -8.71
N THR A 5 -4.96 -19.27 -9.67
CA THR A 5 -3.94 -18.22 -9.59
C THR A 5 -3.88 -17.73 -8.15
N LEU A 6 -2.75 -17.96 -7.49
CA LEU A 6 -2.49 -17.58 -6.11
C LEU A 6 -2.89 -16.11 -5.93
N LYS A 7 -3.87 -15.86 -5.07
CA LYS A 7 -4.42 -14.52 -4.84
C LYS A 7 -3.30 -13.64 -4.30
N ALA A 8 -2.76 -12.75 -5.13
CA ALA A 8 -1.81 -11.72 -4.70
C ALA A 8 -2.44 -10.97 -3.52
N TRP A 9 -1.73 -10.94 -2.39
CA TRP A 9 -2.25 -10.34 -1.16
C TRP A 9 -2.27 -8.82 -1.34
N ARG A 10 -3.35 -8.16 -0.95
CA ARG A 10 -3.47 -6.71 -0.97
C ARG A 10 -3.50 -6.20 0.47
N ILE A 11 -2.58 -5.30 0.81
CA ILE A 11 -2.40 -4.78 2.17
C ILE A 11 -2.66 -3.27 2.14
N LEU A 12 -3.50 -2.79 3.06
CA LEU A 12 -3.84 -1.37 3.22
C LEU A 12 -3.31 -0.86 4.56
N ASP A 13 -2.57 0.24 4.54
CA ASP A 13 -2.01 0.94 5.70
C ASP A 13 -2.64 2.35 5.80
N ILE A 14 -3.54 2.55 6.77
CA ILE A 14 -4.32 3.79 6.94
C ILE A 14 -3.62 4.69 7.97
N GLY A 15 -3.37 5.95 7.62
CA GLY A 15 -2.58 6.86 8.43
C GLY A 15 -1.09 6.51 8.36
N CYS A 16 -0.59 6.23 7.14
CA CYS A 16 0.74 5.69 6.94
C CYS A 16 1.89 6.68 7.28
N GLY A 17 1.58 7.96 7.48
CA GLY A 17 2.50 9.01 7.88
C GLY A 17 3.70 9.10 6.96
N THR A 18 4.89 8.78 7.48
CA THR A 18 6.12 8.79 6.68
C THR A 18 6.20 7.64 5.68
N GLY A 19 5.40 6.58 5.84
CA GLY A 19 5.40 5.40 4.99
C GLY A 19 6.41 4.31 5.42
N ILE A 20 6.97 4.40 6.63
CA ILE A 20 7.93 3.43 7.19
C ILE A 20 7.31 2.03 7.31
N ILE A 21 6.12 1.94 7.89
CA ILE A 21 5.42 0.66 8.08
C ILE A 21 4.96 0.09 6.74
N THR A 22 4.40 0.92 5.86
CA THR A 22 4.05 0.53 4.48
C THR A 22 5.26 -0.05 3.73
N THR A 23 6.42 0.59 3.83
CA THR A 23 7.66 0.13 3.19
C THR A 23 8.16 -1.18 3.82
N TRP A 24 8.06 -1.32 5.14
CA TRP A 24 8.42 -2.53 5.84
C TRP A 24 7.55 -3.71 5.41
N LEU A 25 6.22 -3.53 5.38
CA LEU A 25 5.24 -4.52 4.90
C LEU A 25 5.55 -4.98 3.47
N ALA A 26 5.82 -4.05 2.58
CA ALA A 26 6.15 -4.37 1.19
C ALA A 26 7.44 -5.18 1.02
N ARG A 27 8.41 -5.03 1.93
CA ARG A 27 9.62 -5.85 1.96
C ARG A 27 9.38 -7.23 2.57
N GLN A 28 8.49 -7.35 3.55
CA GLN A 28 8.12 -8.63 4.15
C GLN A 28 7.25 -9.48 3.22
N TYR A 29 6.45 -8.83 2.38
CA TYR A 29 5.56 -9.49 1.41
C TYR A 29 5.84 -8.99 -0.02
N PRO A 30 6.92 -9.44 -0.66
CA PRO A 30 7.31 -8.98 -2.00
C PRO A 30 6.25 -9.22 -3.08
N ASP A 31 5.46 -10.29 -2.92
CA ASP A 31 4.40 -10.69 -3.85
C ASP A 31 3.05 -10.00 -3.55
N ALA A 32 2.99 -9.15 -2.52
CA ALA A 32 1.80 -8.40 -2.15
C ALA A 32 1.82 -6.97 -2.74
N GLU A 33 0.63 -6.47 -3.07
CA GLU A 33 0.41 -5.06 -3.35
C GLU A 33 0.16 -4.32 -2.02
N VAL A 34 0.96 -3.31 -1.72
CA VAL A 34 0.82 -2.53 -0.48
C VAL A 34 0.43 -1.08 -0.80
N VAL A 35 -0.67 -0.64 -0.22
CA VAL A 35 -1.19 0.73 -0.38
C VAL A 35 -1.13 1.45 0.96
N GLY A 36 -0.40 2.57 1.01
CA GLY A 36 -0.40 3.48 2.15
C GLY A 36 -1.26 4.70 1.88
N VAL A 37 -2.13 5.07 2.82
CA VAL A 37 -2.99 6.25 2.71
C VAL A 37 -2.73 7.18 3.88
N ASP A 38 -2.54 8.47 3.62
CA ASP A 38 -2.47 9.50 4.65
C ASP A 38 -3.07 10.82 4.16
N ILE A 39 -3.57 11.65 5.09
CA ILE A 39 -4.06 12.98 4.74
C ILE A 39 -2.91 13.90 4.32
N SER A 40 -1.72 13.65 4.86
CA SER A 40 -0.48 14.34 4.53
C SER A 40 0.26 13.64 3.39
N ALA A 41 1.04 14.40 2.62
CA ALA A 41 1.91 13.81 1.60
C ALA A 41 2.98 12.95 2.28
N VAL A 42 3.17 11.72 1.77
CA VAL A 42 4.23 10.84 2.23
C VAL A 42 5.59 11.41 1.78
N PRO A 43 6.50 11.73 2.71
CA PRO A 43 7.78 12.31 2.37
C PRO A 43 8.68 11.29 1.66
N GLY A 44 9.39 11.70 0.60
CA GLY A 44 10.31 10.87 -0.18
C GLY A 44 11.64 10.55 0.52
N ILE A 45 11.63 10.40 1.84
CA ILE A 45 12.82 10.21 2.69
C ILE A 45 13.41 8.80 2.61
N HIS A 46 12.64 7.81 2.16
CA HIS A 46 13.11 6.44 1.94
C HIS A 46 12.78 5.94 0.55
N LYS A 47 13.62 5.01 0.07
CA LYS A 47 13.41 4.36 -1.22
C LYS A 47 12.14 3.52 -1.19
N LYS A 48 11.14 3.98 -1.94
CA LYS A 48 9.85 3.30 -2.13
C LYS A 48 10.06 1.96 -2.87
N PRO A 49 9.61 0.82 -2.31
CA PRO A 49 9.58 -0.46 -3.02
C PRO A 49 8.68 -0.41 -4.26
N PRO A 50 8.92 -1.26 -5.27
CA PRO A 50 8.14 -1.25 -6.51
C PRO A 50 6.67 -1.69 -6.30
N ASN A 51 6.39 -2.47 -5.26
CA ASN A 51 5.06 -2.95 -4.88
C ASN A 51 4.32 -2.02 -3.89
N VAL A 52 4.75 -0.75 -3.76
CA VAL A 52 4.11 0.26 -2.91
C VAL A 52 3.47 1.39 -3.71
N THR A 53 2.21 1.68 -3.37
CA THR A 53 1.50 2.88 -3.80
C THR A 53 1.13 3.73 -2.60
N TYR A 54 1.38 5.04 -2.68
CA TYR A 54 0.92 6.00 -1.67
C TYR A 54 -0.21 6.83 -2.24
N LEU A 55 -1.32 6.93 -1.50
CA LEU A 55 -2.44 7.79 -1.83
C LEU A 55 -2.54 8.89 -0.78
N GLN A 56 -2.46 10.15 -1.21
CA GLN A 56 -2.73 11.27 -0.33
C GLN A 56 -4.23 11.58 -0.36
N GLY A 57 -4.89 11.55 0.80
CA GLY A 57 -6.30 11.87 0.89
C GLY A 57 -6.94 11.48 2.21
N ASN A 58 -8.19 11.92 2.38
CA ASN A 58 -9.00 11.50 3.52
C ASN A 58 -9.59 10.12 3.25
N VAL A 59 -9.24 9.14 4.09
CA VAL A 59 -9.74 7.76 3.98
C VAL A 59 -11.27 7.65 4.03
N ALA A 60 -11.95 8.58 4.71
CA ALA A 60 -13.41 8.57 4.84
C ALA A 60 -14.16 8.86 3.52
N VAL A 61 -13.47 9.41 2.52
CA VAL A 61 -14.05 9.72 1.20
C VAL A 61 -13.42 8.90 0.07
N ILE A 62 -12.46 8.03 0.39
CA ILE A 62 -11.92 7.09 -0.59
C ILE A 62 -13.00 6.06 -0.90
N SER A 63 -13.50 6.11 -2.13
CA SER A 63 -14.34 5.05 -2.68
C SER A 63 -13.45 3.98 -3.30
N SER A 64 -13.79 2.71 -3.10
CA SER A 64 -13.28 1.64 -3.94
C SER A 64 -13.78 1.91 -5.36
N GLY A 65 -12.91 2.39 -6.24
CA GLY A 65 -13.24 2.52 -7.66
C GLY A 65 -13.86 1.22 -8.16
N SER A 66 -14.99 1.34 -8.86
CA SER A 66 -15.71 0.22 -9.49
C SER A 66 -14.88 -0.45 -10.57
#